data_AF-A0A8T7FXH8-F1
#
_entry.id   AF-A0A8T7FXH8-F1
#
_cell.length_a   1.000
_cell.length_b   1.000
_cell.length_c   1.000
_cell.angle_alpha   90.00
_cell.angle_beta   90.00
_cell.angle_gamma   90.00
#
_symmetry.space_group_name_H-M   'P 1'
#
loop_
_entity.id
_entity.type
_entity.pdbx_description
1 polymer ?
#
loop_
_entity_poly.entity_id
_entity_poly.type
_entity_poly.pdbx_seq_one_letter_code
_entity_poly.pdbx_strand_id
1 'polypeptide(L)' 'MTTKNKPVIAFSATVEKVQTLVDGGIRITLDLPEDAIAQAAQLMACKREGIPLRVEVKADA' A
#
# COMPACT_ATOMS: atom_id res chain seq x y z
N MET A 1 -15.76 20.94 -14.92
CA MET A 1 -15.49 20.09 -13.74
C MET A 1 -14.18 19.35 -14.00
N THR A 2 -13.07 19.84 -13.46
CA THR A 2 -11.75 19.24 -13.64
C THR A 2 -11.61 18.05 -12.68
N THR A 3 -11.53 16.84 -13.22
CA THR A 3 -11.21 15.62 -12.47
C THR A 3 -9.80 15.77 -11.91
N LYS A 4 -9.68 16.21 -10.66
CA LYS A 4 -8.42 16.28 -9.93
C LYS A 4 -7.92 14.85 -9.73
N ASN A 5 -7.01 14.39 -10.60
CA ASN A 5 -6.43 13.06 -10.48
C ASN A 5 -5.63 13.03 -9.17
N LYS A 6 -6.09 12.25 -8.19
CA LYS A 6 -5.35 12.08 -6.94
C LYS A 6 -4.06 11.31 -7.26
N PRO A 7 -2.91 11.65 -6.67
CA PRO A 7 -1.69 10.87 -6.85
C PRO A 7 -1.96 9.43 -6.40
N VAL A 8 -1.66 8.46 -7.28
CA VAL A 8 -1.86 7.03 -7.04
C VAL A 8 -0.49 6.39 -6.89
N ILE A 9 -0.29 5.65 -5.79
CA ILE A 9 0.84 4.72 -5.63
C ILE A 9 0.33 3.36 -6.08
N ALA A 10 0.85 2.84 -7.19
CA ALA A 10 0.44 1.56 -7.77
C ALA A 10 1.67 0.67 -8.00
N PHE A 11 1.56 -0.58 -7.56
CA PHE A 11 2.58 -1.63 -7.69
C PHE A 11 1.89 -3.00 -7.61
N SER A 12 2.43 -3.99 -8.31
CA SER A 12 2.06 -5.39 -8.07
C SER A 12 2.69 -5.87 -6.77
N ALA A 13 2.00 -6.73 -6.05
CA ALA A 13 2.49 -7.30 -4.80
C ALA A 13 1.89 -8.68 -4.54
N THR A 14 2.60 -9.50 -3.79
CA THR A 14 2.09 -10.76 -3.24
C THR A 14 1.81 -10.61 -1.75
N VAL A 15 0.76 -11.28 -1.27
CA VAL A 15 0.46 -11.33 0.16
C VAL A 15 1.42 -12.31 0.83
N GLU A 16 2.33 -11.81 1.65
CA GLU A 16 3.26 -12.63 2.43
C GLU A 16 2.55 -13.23 3.65
N LYS A 17 1.85 -12.38 4.40
CA LYS A 17 1.17 -12.79 5.62
C LYS A 17 -0.06 -11.95 5.89
N VAL A 18 -1.10 -12.61 6.40
CA VAL A 18 -2.24 -11.98 7.06
C VAL A 18 -2.30 -12.47 8.49
N GLN A 19 -2.31 -11.55 9.45
CA GLN A 19 -2.29 -11.86 10.87
C GLN A 19 -3.34 -11.03 11.61
N THR A 20 -4.22 -11.71 12.35
CA THR A 20 -5.10 -11.07 13.33
C THR A 20 -4.30 -10.76 14.59
N LEU A 21 -4.43 -9.54 15.09
CA LEU A 21 -3.78 -9.05 16.29
C LEU A 21 -4.69 -9.30 17.51
N VAL A 22 -4.10 -9.26 18.71
CA VAL A 22 -4.82 -9.52 19.98
C VAL A 22 -5.94 -8.50 20.22
N ASP A 23 -5.79 -7.28 19.71
CA ASP A 23 -6.78 -6.21 19.77
C ASP A 23 -7.88 -6.31 18.70
N GLY A 24 -7.91 -7.40 17.92
CA GLY A 24 -8.83 -7.58 16.81
C GLY A 24 -8.44 -6.82 15.54
N GLY A 25 -7.30 -6.11 15.53
CA GLY A 25 -6.73 -5.51 14.33
C GLY A 25 -6.24 -6.56 13.33
N ILE A 26 -6.09 -6.18 12.07
CA ILE A 26 -5.54 -7.04 11.02
C ILE A 26 -4.24 -6.40 10.52
N ARG A 27 -3.15 -7.19 10.52
CA ARG A 27 -1.88 -6.83 9.89
C ARG A 27 -1.70 -7.63 8.62
N ILE A 28 -1.40 -6.91 7.54
CA ILE A 28 -1.11 -7.48 6.22
C ILE A 28 0.34 -7.12 5.89
N THR A 29 1.14 -8.12 5.52
CA THR A 29 2.47 -7.94 4.95
C THR A 29 2.39 -8.23 3.45
N LEU A 30 2.96 -7.34 2.64
CA LEU A 30 3.02 -7.47 1.20
C LEU A 30 4.48 -7.49 0.75
N ASP A 31 4.82 -8.40 -0.15
CA ASP A 31 6.10 -8.41 -0.84
C ASP A 31 5.95 -7.69 -2.17
N LEU A 32 6.83 -6.72 -2.39
CA LEU A 32 6.90 -5.92 -3.61
C LEU A 32 8.08 -6.44 -4.45
N PRO A 33 8.00 -6.33 -5.80
CA PRO A 33 9.15 -6.62 -6.64
C PRO A 33 10.28 -5.62 -6.39
N GLU A 34 11.52 -6.03 -6.66
CA GLU A 34 12.72 -5.24 -6.35
C GLU A 34 12.78 -3.91 -7.13
N ASP A 35 12.09 -3.81 -8.26
CA ASP A 35 11.99 -2.60 -9.08
C ASP A 35 10.99 -1.56 -8.52
N ALA A 36 10.15 -1.92 -7.54
CA ALA A 36 9.18 -1.02 -6.91
C ALA A 36 9.79 -0.07 -5.85
N ILE A 37 11.07 0.28 -5.99
CA ILE A 37 11.83 1.11 -5.03
C ILE A 37 11.15 2.47 -4.82
N ALA A 38 10.68 3.10 -5.90
CA ALA A 38 10.04 4.41 -5.84
C ALA A 38 8.72 4.36 -5.05
N GLN A 39 7.91 3.33 -5.29
CA GLN A 39 6.64 3.11 -4.60
C GLN A 39 6.86 2.80 -3.12
N ALA A 40 7.84 1.97 -2.80
CA ALA A 40 8.24 1.71 -1.42
C ALA A 40 8.67 3.01 -0.71
N ALA A 41 9.49 3.86 -1.37
CA ALA A 41 9.89 5.16 -0.84
C ALA A 41 8.69 6.09 -0.61
N GLN A 42 7.70 6.10 -1.51
CA GLN A 42 6.46 6.87 -1.35
C GLN A 42 5.65 6.39 -0.13
N LEU A 43 5.51 5.07 0.06
CA LEU A 43 4.84 4.52 1.25
C LEU A 43 5.58 4.89 2.54
N MET A 44 6.91 4.85 2.53
CA MET A 44 7.73 5.28 3.68
C MET A 44 7.53 6.77 4.00
N ALA A 45 7.41 7.62 2.98
CA ALA A 45 7.11 9.05 3.17
C ALA A 45 5.73 9.25 3.80
N CYS A 46 4.69 8.58 3.30
CA CYS A 46 3.34 8.66 3.88
C CYS A 46 3.34 8.22 5.36
N LYS A 47 4.04 7.13 5.69
CA LYS A 47 4.20 6.68 7.08
C LYS A 47 4.89 7.73 7.95
N ARG A 48 6.01 8.29 7.48
CA ARG A 48 6.80 9.29 8.22
C ARG A 48 5.99 10.57 8.46
N GLU A 49 5.17 10.98 7.50
CA GLU A 49 4.39 12.23 7.55
C GLU A 49 2.99 12.04 8.16
N GLY A 50 2.62 10.81 8.54
CA GLY A 50 1.31 10.51 9.11
C GLY A 50 0.15 10.66 8.12
N ILE A 51 0.43 10.54 6.82
CA ILE A 51 -0.59 10.66 5.77
C ILE A 51 -1.40 9.36 5.70
N PRO A 52 -2.72 9.39 5.97
CA PRO A 52 -3.55 8.19 5.87
C PRO A 52 -3.70 7.75 4.41
N LEU A 53 -3.66 6.44 4.18
CA LEU A 53 -3.81 5.85 2.85
C LEU A 53 -5.24 5.34 2.65
N ARG A 54 -5.81 5.61 1.47
CA ARG A 54 -6.93 4.84 0.94
C ARG A 54 -6.35 3.73 0.08
N VAL A 55 -6.47 2.48 0.53
CA VAL A 55 -5.93 1.31 -0.17
C VAL A 55 -7.04 0.71 -1.05
N GLU A 56 -6.73 0.51 -2.33
CA GLU A 56 -7.59 -0.21 -3.28
C GLU A 56 -6.79 -1.39 -3.82
N VAL A 57 -7.25 -2.61 -3.54
CA VAL A 57 -6.61 -3.85 -4.01
C VAL A 57 -7.45 -4.42 -5.14
N LYS A 58 -6.79 -4.75 -6.25
CA LYS A 58 -7.39 -5.44 -7.39
C LYS A 58 -6.56 -6.70 -7.65
N ALA A 59 -7.22 -7.79 -8.02
CA ALA A 59 -6.51 -8.97 -8.47
C ALA A 59 -5.91 -8.69 -9.85
N ASP A 60 -4.61 -8.94 -10.00
CA ASP A 60 -3.96 -8.98 -11.31
C ASP A 60 -4.37 -10.31 -11.98
N ALA A 61 -5.06 -10.23 -13.11
CA ALA A 61 -5.56 -11.37 -13.88
C ALA A 61 -4.54 -11.85 -14.92
#